data_AF-A0A2J8SZC1-F1
#
_entry.id   AF-A0A2J8SZC1-F1
#
_cell.length_a   1.000
_cell.length_b   1.000
_cell.length_c   1.000
_cell.angle_alpha   90.00
_cell.angle_beta   90.00
_cell.angle_gamma   90.00
#
_symmetry.space_group_name_H-M   'P 1'
#
loop_
_entity.id
_entity.type
_entity.pdbx_description
1 polymer ?
#
loop_
_entity_poly.entity_id
_entity_poly.type
_entity_poly.pdbx_seq_one_letter_code
_entity_poly.pdbx_strand_id
1 'polypeptide(L)'
;PASRNQRILYTVLECQPLFDSSDMTIAEWVRVAQTIERHYEQYHGFVVIHGTDTMAFAASMLSFMLENLQKTVILTGAQVPIHALWSDGRENLLGALLMAGQYVIPELLTKDLRGEMTPPSVEER
;
A
#
# COMPACT_ATOMS: atom_id res chain seq x y z
N PRO A 1 0.43 -19.25 5.14
CA PRO A 1 0.71 -18.39 6.32
C PRO A 1 2.22 -18.34 6.59
N ALA A 2 2.78 -17.13 6.75
CA ALA A 2 4.15 -16.99 7.25
C ALA A 2 4.26 -17.61 8.66
N SER A 3 5.46 -18.01 9.06
CA SER A 3 5.67 -18.71 10.34
C SER A 3 5.25 -17.83 11.54
N ARG A 4 4.68 -18.45 12.59
CA ARG A 4 4.06 -17.76 13.75
C ARG A 4 4.98 -16.80 14.53
N ASN A 5 6.29 -16.83 14.27
CA ASN A 5 7.33 -15.99 14.90
C ASN A 5 8.11 -15.13 13.89
N GLN A 6 7.57 -14.88 12.70
CA GLN A 6 8.27 -14.08 11.70
C GLN A 6 8.32 -12.61 12.13
N ARG A 7 9.53 -12.12 12.41
CA ARG A 7 9.77 -10.71 12.71
C ARG A 7 9.67 -9.90 11.42
N ILE A 8 8.89 -8.82 11.47
CA ILE A 8 8.73 -7.90 10.34
C ILE A 8 9.81 -6.83 10.47
N LEU A 9 10.65 -6.74 9.46
CA LEU A 9 11.60 -5.65 9.27
C LEU A 9 11.15 -4.89 8.02
N TYR A 10 11.21 -3.56 8.07
CA TYR A 10 10.81 -2.71 6.97
C TYR A 10 11.86 -1.63 6.72
N THR A 11 11.95 -1.20 5.47
CA THR A 11 12.75 -0.05 5.03
C THR A 11 11.79 1.03 4.57
N VAL A 12 12.04 2.28 4.94
CA VAL A 12 11.25 3.42 4.46
C VAL A 12 11.96 4.02 3.25
N LEU A 13 11.24 4.09 2.13
CA LEU A 13 11.66 4.83 0.93
C LEU A 13 10.71 6.00 0.75
N GLU A 14 11.21 7.22 0.93
CA GLU A 14 10.43 8.44 0.73
C GLU A 14 10.55 8.93 -0.73
N CYS A 15 9.41 9.07 -1.40
CA CYS A 15 9.36 9.63 -2.75
C CYS A 15 9.64 11.13 -2.72
N GLN A 16 10.38 11.62 -3.72
CA GLN A 16 10.63 13.05 -3.88
C GLN A 16 10.19 13.52 -5.30
N PRO A 17 9.31 14.53 -5.38
CA PRO A 17 8.58 15.17 -4.27
C PRO A 17 7.49 14.25 -3.70
N LEU A 18 6.95 14.63 -2.53
CA LEU A 18 5.68 14.10 -2.04
C LEU A 18 4.53 14.80 -2.76
N PHE A 19 3.46 14.06 -3.05
CA PHE A 19 2.30 14.54 -3.78
C PHE A 19 1.05 14.49 -2.91
N ASP A 20 0.17 15.48 -3.09
CA ASP A 20 -1.25 15.27 -2.78
C ASP A 20 -1.81 14.24 -3.76
N SER A 21 -2.64 13.31 -3.29
CA SER A 21 -3.18 12.25 -4.15
C SER A 21 -4.01 12.79 -5.30
N SER A 22 -4.61 13.97 -5.15
CA SER A 22 -5.39 14.64 -6.19
C SER A 22 -4.52 15.18 -7.33
N ASP A 23 -3.23 15.42 -7.07
CA ASP A 23 -2.26 15.91 -8.07
C ASP A 23 -1.50 14.77 -8.76
N MET A 24 -1.69 13.52 -8.32
CA MET A 24 -1.01 12.37 -8.92
C MET A 24 -1.61 12.02 -10.28
N THR A 25 -0.72 11.72 -11.22
CA THR A 25 -1.07 11.27 -12.57
C THR A 25 -0.55 9.86 -12.81
N ILE A 26 -0.77 9.36 -14.03
CA ILE A 26 -0.26 8.06 -14.47
C ILE A 26 1.27 7.98 -14.32
N ALA A 27 2.00 9.08 -14.52
CA ALA A 27 3.45 9.10 -14.41
C ALA A 27 3.92 8.73 -12.98
N GLU A 28 3.24 9.23 -11.96
CA GLU A 28 3.54 8.95 -10.56
C GLU A 28 3.24 7.50 -10.19
N TRP A 29 2.12 6.93 -10.66
CA TRP A 29 1.82 5.51 -10.40
C TRP A 29 2.76 4.56 -11.15
N VAL A 30 3.18 4.90 -12.37
CA VAL A 30 4.23 4.17 -13.09
C VAL A 30 5.53 4.19 -12.29
N ARG A 31 5.89 5.33 -11.69
CA ARG A 31 7.07 5.43 -10.82
C ARG A 31 6.96 4.53 -9.59
N VAL A 32 5.77 4.41 -8.99
CA VAL A 32 5.51 3.48 -7.89
C VAL A 32 5.68 2.02 -8.35
N ALA A 33 5.06 1.64 -9.47
CA ALA A 33 5.16 0.29 -10.02
C ALA A 33 6.63 -0.09 -10.34
N GLN A 34 7.37 0.78 -11.02
CA GLN A 34 8.80 0.58 -11.32
C GLN A 34 9.67 0.50 -10.05
N THR A 35 9.28 1.20 -8.99
CA THR A 35 9.97 1.12 -7.70
C THR A 35 9.75 -0.25 -7.06
N ILE A 36 8.51 -0.74 -7.06
CA ILE A 36 8.19 -2.09 -6.57
C ILE A 36 8.94 -3.14 -7.40
N GLU A 37 8.93 -3.03 -8.72
CA GLU A 37 9.64 -3.93 -9.63
C GLU A 37 11.15 -3.97 -9.36
N ARG A 38 11.80 -2.80 -9.24
CA ARG A 38 13.24 -2.69 -8.95
C ARG A 38 13.64 -3.36 -7.65
N HIS A 39 12.77 -3.31 -6.65
CA HIS A 39 13.00 -3.87 -5.32
C HIS A 39 12.33 -5.23 -5.13
N TYR A 40 11.75 -5.81 -6.18
CA TYR A 40 10.85 -6.95 -6.04
C TYR A 40 11.52 -8.11 -5.32
N GLU A 41 12.72 -8.53 -5.75
CA GLU A 41 13.46 -9.65 -5.16
C GLU A 41 14.01 -9.39 -3.76
N GLN A 42 14.12 -8.12 -3.33
CA GLN A 42 14.73 -7.75 -2.06
C GLN A 42 13.74 -7.81 -0.87
N TYR A 43 12.44 -7.74 -1.15
CA TYR A 43 11.39 -7.67 -0.13
C TYR A 43 10.33 -8.77 -0.31
N HIS A 44 9.64 -9.11 0.77
CA HIS A 44 8.60 -10.15 0.78
C HIS A 44 7.19 -9.59 0.54
N GLY A 45 7.03 -8.27 0.68
CA GLY A 45 5.77 -7.55 0.51
C GLY A 45 6.04 -6.05 0.51
N PHE A 46 5.04 -5.26 0.10
CA PHE A 46 5.16 -3.83 -0.08
C PHE A 46 3.98 -3.11 0.59
N VAL A 47 4.27 -1.96 1.19
CA VAL A 47 3.27 -1.02 1.68
C VAL A 47 3.51 0.32 1.02
N VAL A 48 2.48 0.87 0.38
CA VAL A 48 2.49 2.17 -0.29
C VAL A 48 1.60 3.11 0.52
N ILE A 49 2.21 4.14 1.11
CA ILE A 49 1.46 5.21 1.76
C ILE A 49 0.97 6.16 0.67
N HIS A 50 -0.34 6.39 0.62
CA HIS A 50 -1.01 7.17 -0.40
C HIS A 50 -2.13 8.02 0.22
N GLY A 51 -2.42 9.18 -0.37
CA GLY A 51 -3.58 9.99 0.02
C GLY A 51 -4.89 9.27 -0.31
N THR A 52 -5.95 9.55 0.46
CA THR A 52 -7.22 8.80 0.36
C THR A 52 -8.06 9.18 -0.85
N ASP A 53 -7.91 10.41 -1.37
CA ASP A 53 -8.84 10.98 -2.35
C ASP A 53 -8.85 10.22 -3.68
N THR A 54 -7.70 9.69 -4.09
CA THR A 54 -7.56 8.91 -5.33
C THR A 54 -7.05 7.48 -5.09
N MET A 55 -7.09 6.98 -3.84
CA MET A 55 -6.52 5.68 -3.48
C MET A 55 -7.15 4.52 -4.24
N ALA A 56 -8.48 4.46 -4.32
CA ALA A 56 -9.19 3.40 -5.06
C ALA A 56 -8.79 3.38 -6.54
N PHE A 57 -8.69 4.57 -7.15
CA PHE A 57 -8.26 4.70 -8.55
C PHE A 57 -6.80 4.29 -8.75
N ALA A 58 -5.90 4.72 -7.85
CA ALA A 58 -4.50 4.31 -7.85
C ALA A 58 -4.36 2.80 -7.67
N ALA A 59 -5.16 2.20 -6.79
CA ALA A 59 -5.21 0.77 -6.55
C ALA A 59 -5.61 -0.02 -7.80
N SER A 60 -6.67 0.42 -8.49
CA SER A 60 -7.09 -0.16 -9.77
C SER A 60 -5.97 -0.05 -10.82
N MET A 61 -5.38 1.13 -11.01
CA MET A 61 -4.30 1.34 -11.99
C MET A 61 -3.07 0.46 -11.69
N LEU A 62 -2.61 0.45 -10.44
CA LEU A 62 -1.47 -0.37 -10.03
C LEU A 62 -1.75 -1.87 -10.11
N SER A 63 -2.99 -2.31 -9.88
CA SER A 63 -3.37 -3.72 -10.02
C SER A 63 -3.20 -4.22 -11.45
N PHE A 64 -3.43 -3.36 -12.44
CA PHE A 64 -3.17 -3.68 -13.84
C PHE A 64 -1.68 -3.59 -14.18
N MET A 65 -0.95 -2.62 -13.63
CA MET A 65 0.48 -2.45 -13.91
C MET A 65 1.35 -3.57 -13.31
N LEU A 66 0.94 -4.11 -12.16
CA LEU A 66 1.67 -5.15 -11.42
C LEU A 66 1.20 -6.55 -11.82
N GLU A 67 1.36 -6.90 -13.10
CA GLU A 67 0.99 -8.22 -13.61
C GLU A 67 1.77 -9.34 -12.90
N ASN A 68 1.11 -10.50 -12.73
CA ASN A 68 1.69 -11.72 -12.15
C ASN A 68 2.26 -11.56 -10.73
N LEU A 69 1.70 -10.64 -9.94
CA LEU A 69 2.11 -10.40 -8.56
C LEU A 69 2.12 -11.70 -7.74
N GLN A 70 3.24 -11.99 -7.06
CA GLN A 70 3.40 -13.14 -6.15
C GLN A 70 3.56 -12.72 -4.68
N LYS A 71 3.49 -11.40 -4.42
CA LYS A 71 3.79 -10.77 -3.12
C LYS A 71 2.65 -9.84 -2.74
N THR A 72 2.43 -9.67 -1.45
CA THR A 72 1.37 -8.76 -0.98
C THR A 72 1.79 -7.31 -1.15
N VAL A 73 0.94 -6.52 -1.81
CA VAL A 73 1.09 -5.08 -1.96
C VAL A 73 -0.12 -4.41 -1.30
N ILE A 74 0.11 -3.48 -0.38
CA ILE A 74 -0.97 -2.79 0.33
C ILE A 74 -0.84 -1.29 0.12
N LEU A 75 -1.91 -0.66 -0.37
CA LEU A 75 -2.08 0.78 -0.32
C LEU A 75 -2.77 1.15 0.99
N THR A 76 -2.26 2.17 1.66
CA THR A 76 -2.87 2.67 2.90
C THR A 76 -2.68 4.16 3.05
N GLY A 77 -3.55 4.78 3.83
CA GLY A 77 -3.56 6.22 4.07
C GLY A 77 -4.21 6.56 5.40
N ALA A 78 -4.45 7.84 5.63
CA ALA A 78 -5.09 8.34 6.83
C ALA A 78 -5.90 9.59 6.52
N GLN A 79 -7.05 9.75 7.18
CA GLN A 79 -7.78 11.02 7.18
C GLN A 79 -7.10 12.07 8.05
N VAL A 80 -6.46 11.62 9.13
CA VAL A 80 -5.79 12.49 10.09
C VAL A 80 -4.28 12.22 10.03
N PRO A 81 -3.41 13.25 9.91
CA PRO A 81 -1.97 13.09 9.87
C PRO A 81 -1.44 12.25 11.03
N ILE A 82 -0.49 11.36 10.76
CA ILE A 82 -0.02 10.35 11.72
C ILE A 82 0.54 10.93 13.04
N HIS A 83 1.02 12.18 13.01
CA HIS A 83 1.55 12.87 14.18
C HIS A 83 0.46 13.43 15.12
N ALA A 84 -0.81 13.45 14.69
CA ALA A 84 -1.90 13.94 15.51
C ALA A 84 -2.28 12.92 16.61
N LEU A 85 -2.77 13.42 17.75
CA LEU A 85 -3.09 12.60 18.92
C LEU A 85 -4.13 11.51 18.66
N TRP A 86 -5.15 11.80 17.85
CA TRP A 86 -6.21 10.86 17.48
C TRP A 86 -6.21 10.65 15.96
N SER A 87 -5.20 9.92 15.50
CA SER A 87 -5.00 9.61 14.08
C SER A 87 -5.22 8.13 13.81
N ASP A 88 -5.96 7.86 12.75
CA ASP A 88 -6.18 6.55 12.12
C ASP A 88 -4.92 6.01 11.42
N GLY A 89 -3.98 6.89 11.05
CA GLY A 89 -2.77 6.54 10.31
C GLY A 89 -1.85 5.56 11.02
N ARG A 90 -1.84 5.52 12.36
CA ARG A 90 -1.02 4.57 13.13
C ARG A 90 -1.53 3.14 12.98
N GLU A 91 -2.83 2.94 13.17
CA GLU A 91 -3.46 1.62 13.05
C GLU A 91 -3.47 1.15 11.59
N ASN A 92 -3.71 2.06 10.65
CA ASN A 92 -3.69 1.75 9.22
C ASN A 92 -2.30 1.29 8.76
N LEU A 93 -1.24 2.05 9.10
CA LEU A 93 0.14 1.68 8.75
C LEU A 93 0.58 0.38 9.44
N LEU A 94 0.28 0.21 10.72
CA LEU A 94 0.60 -1.01 11.46
C LEU A 94 -0.10 -2.22 10.84
N GLY A 95 -1.41 -2.11 10.57
CA GLY A 95 -2.20 -3.16 9.93
C GLY A 95 -1.64 -3.54 8.55
N ALA A 96 -1.29 -2.54 7.73
CA ALA A 96 -0.68 -2.78 6.42
C ALA A 96 0.67 -3.51 6.54
N LEU A 97 1.55 -3.08 7.44
CA LEU A 97 2.85 -3.74 7.67
C LEU A 97 2.68 -5.18 8.16
N LEU A 98 1.76 -5.42 9.10
CA LEU A 98 1.45 -6.76 9.60
C LEU A 98 0.94 -7.67 8.47
N MET A 99 0.00 -7.17 7.67
CA MET A 99 -0.59 -7.93 6.57
C MET A 99 0.46 -8.28 5.50
N ALA A 100 1.24 -7.29 5.02
CA ALA A 100 2.28 -7.51 4.02
C ALA A 100 3.44 -8.38 4.53
N GLY A 101 3.70 -8.38 5.85
CA GLY A 101 4.80 -9.15 6.44
C GLY A 101 4.44 -10.58 6.88
N GLN A 102 3.16 -10.89 7.11
CA GLN A 102 2.70 -12.17 7.66
C GLN A 102 1.92 -13.05 6.67
N TYR A 103 1.37 -12.45 5.62
CA TYR A 103 0.54 -13.16 4.65
C TYR A 103 1.13 -13.04 3.25
N VAL A 104 0.93 -14.09 2.45
CA VAL A 104 1.24 -14.08 1.02
C VAL A 104 -0.09 -14.13 0.29
N ILE A 105 -0.64 -12.94 0.09
CA ILE A 105 -1.80 -12.67 -0.74
C ILE A 105 -1.24 -12.03 -2.03
N PRO A 106 -1.25 -12.74 -3.18
CA PRO A 106 -0.64 -12.27 -4.43
C PRO A 106 -1.51 -11.22 -5.14
N GLU A 107 -1.96 -10.22 -4.40
CA GLU A 107 -2.86 -9.16 -4.87
C GLU A 107 -2.46 -7.82 -4.27
N LEU A 108 -2.90 -6.74 -4.95
CA LEU A 108 -2.91 -5.41 -4.39
C LEU A 108 -4.18 -5.23 -3.57
N LEU A 109 -4.06 -4.76 -2.33
CA LEU A 109 -5.19 -4.48 -1.43
C LEU A 109 -5.13 -3.02 -0.95
N THR A 110 -6.29 -2.46 -0.61
CA THR A 110 -6.42 -1.17 0.07
C THR A 110 -6.74 -1.39 1.54
N LYS A 111 -6.12 -0.57 2.41
CA LYS A 111 -6.46 -0.44 3.83
C LYS A 111 -6.92 0.99 4.04
N ASP A 112 -8.24 1.16 4.06
CA ASP A 112 -8.90 2.46 4.12
C ASP A 112 -9.47 2.77 5.52
N LEU A 113 -10.22 3.86 5.59
CA LEU A 113 -10.85 4.46 6.76
C LEU A 113 -11.86 3.56 7.46
N ARG A 114 -12.40 2.55 6.77
CA ARG A 114 -13.35 1.59 7.34
C ARG A 114 -12.64 0.52 8.16
N GLY A 115 -11.30 0.51 8.14
CA GLY A 115 -10.50 -0.48 8.83
C GLY A 115 -10.59 -1.86 8.18
N GLU A 116 -11.14 -1.97 6.97
CA GLU A 116 -11.23 -3.21 6.23
C GLU A 116 -10.07 -3.34 5.24
N MET A 117 -9.73 -4.58 4.87
CA MET A 117 -8.79 -4.87 3.79
C MET A 117 -9.62 -5.20 2.56
N THR A 118 -9.53 -4.39 1.52
CA THR A 118 -10.39 -4.50 0.33
C THR A 118 -9.56 -4.67 -0.94
N PRO A 119 -9.91 -5.60 -1.85
CA PRO A 119 -9.32 -5.63 -3.18
C PRO A 119 -9.91 -4.50 -4.05
N PRO A 120 -9.16 -3.97 -5.03
CA PRO A 120 -9.59 -2.85 -5.89
C PRO A 120 -10.94 -3.11 -6.59
N SER A 121 -11.22 -4.36 -6.95
CA SER A 121 -12.43 -4.79 -7.64
C SER A 121 -13.72 -4.66 -6.82
N VAL A 122 -13.62 -4.45 -5.50
CA VAL A 122 -14.78 -4.31 -4.60
C VAL A 122 -15.08 -2.85 -4.30
N GLU A 123 -14.15 -1.93 -4.54
CA GLU A 123 -14.26 -0.51 -4.17
C GLU A 123 -15.12 0.32 -5.14
N GLU A 124 -15.43 -0.22 -6.33
CA GLU A 124 -16.28 0.43 -7.35
C GLU A 124 -17.79 0.13 -7.23
N ARG A 125 -18.24 -0.48 -6.11
CA ARG A 125 -19.67 -0.78 -5.86
C ARG A 125 -20.25 0.05 -4.71
#